data_AF-A0A924SWF4-F1
#
_entry.id   AF-A0A924SWF4-F1
#
_cell.length_a   1.000
_cell.length_b   1.000
_cell.length_c   1.000
_cell.angle_alpha   90.00
_cell.angle_beta   90.00
_cell.angle_gamma   90.00
#
_symmetry.space_group_name_H-M   'P 1'
#
loop_
_entity.id
_entity.type
_entity.pdbx_description
1 polymer ?
#
loop_
_entity_poly.entity_id
_entity_poly.type
_entity_poly.pdbx_seq_one_letter_code
_entity_poly.pdbx_strand_id
1 'polypeptide(L)' 'MKNYQGYLQTAGYAVYNQLDKIAVITTLNCQAHARRKFIDAQSFDNTKASEVVTQIQLLYAVEKHCVEINTLQMR' A
#
# COMPACT_ATOMS: atom_id res chain seq x y z
N MET A 1 16.68 8.12 7.01
CA MET A 1 15.42 8.89 7.18
C MET A 1 15.50 9.75 8.45
N LYS A 2 16.30 10.81 8.46
CA LYS A 2 16.21 11.81 9.54
C LYS A 2 15.28 12.89 8.98
N ASN A 3 14.12 13.11 9.61
CA ASN A 3 13.12 14.15 9.27
C ASN A 3 11.99 13.76 8.28
N TYR A 4 11.67 12.46 8.12
CA TYR A 4 10.45 12.09 7.37
C TYR A 4 9.20 12.39 8.20
N GLN A 5 8.21 13.04 7.59
CA GLN A 5 6.87 13.26 8.13
C GLN A 5 5.85 12.89 7.06
N GLY A 6 4.83 12.12 7.42
CA GLY A 6 3.78 11.69 6.50
C GLY A 6 3.44 10.20 6.61
N TYR A 7 3.01 9.62 5.49
CA TYR A 7 2.46 8.28 5.44
C TYR A 7 3.51 7.23 5.05
N LEU A 8 3.77 6.27 5.94
CA LEU A 8 4.75 5.22 5.71
C LEU A 8 4.09 3.85 5.56
N GLN A 9 4.19 3.25 4.38
CA GLN A 9 3.74 1.88 4.15
C GLN A 9 4.76 0.87 4.71
N THR A 10 4.27 -0.08 5.51
CA THR A 10 5.08 -1.13 6.15
C THR A 10 4.47 -2.51 5.94
N ALA A 11 5.29 -3.56 6.05
CA ALA A 11 4.74 -4.90 6.21
C ALA A 11 4.12 -5.03 7.61
N GLY A 12 3.10 -5.87 7.78
CA GLY A 12 2.40 -6.04 9.06
C GLY A 12 3.19 -6.79 10.14
N TYR A 13 4.50 -6.57 10.25
CA TYR A 13 5.34 -7.18 11.28
C TYR A 13 5.36 -6.32 12.55
N ALA A 14 5.34 -6.96 13.72
CA ALA A 14 5.31 -6.30 15.03
C ALA A 14 6.48 -5.33 15.28
N VAL A 15 7.62 -5.52 14.59
CA VAL A 15 8.77 -4.61 14.65
C VAL A 15 8.41 -3.18 14.21
N TYR A 16 7.43 -3.03 13.32
CA TYR A 16 6.99 -1.73 12.82
C TYR A 16 6.03 -1.00 13.75
N ASN A 17 5.47 -1.65 14.77
CA ASN A 17 4.58 -1.00 15.76
C ASN A 17 5.30 0.12 16.54
N GLN A 18 6.64 0.12 16.55
CA GLN A 18 7.42 1.22 17.13
C GLN A 18 7.27 2.52 16.33
N LEU A 19 6.95 2.43 15.04
CA LEU A 19 6.75 3.60 14.17
C LEU A 19 5.44 4.33 14.49
N ASP A 20 4.42 3.63 15.00
CA ASP A 20 3.16 4.23 15.45
C ASP A 20 3.35 5.16 16.64
N LYS A 21 4.47 5.04 17.35
CA LYS A 21 4.83 5.91 18.49
C LYS A 21 5.48 7.22 18.04
N ILE A 22 5.81 7.35 16.75
CA ILE A 22 6.41 8.56 16.19
C ILE A 22 5.28 9.44 15.66
N ALA A 23 4.92 10.48 16.42
CA ALA A 23 3.75 11.34 16.15
C ALA A 23 3.70 11.97 14.74
N VAL A 24 4.84 12.09 14.05
CA VAL A 24 4.92 12.65 12.69
C VAL A 24 4.76 11.60 11.58
N ILE A 25 4.61 10.33 11.93
CA ILE A 25 4.46 9.21 11.00
C ILE A 25 3.08 8.59 11.17
N THR A 26 2.32 8.51 10.08
CA THR A 26 1.13 7.69 9.99
C THR A 26 1.49 6.40 9.25
N THR A 27 1.40 5.26 9.91
CA THR A 27 1.71 3.97 9.26
C THR A 27 0.53 3.48 8.43
N LEU A 28 0.84 2.83 7.31
CA LEU A 28 -0.11 2.18 6.41
C LEU A 28 0.34 0.74 6.16
N ASN A 29 -0.62 -0.15 5.88
CA ASN A 29 -0.29 -1.51 5.45
C ASN A 29 0.21 -1.53 4.00
N CYS A 30 1.20 -2.38 3.73
CA CYS A 30 1.74 -2.55 2.39
C CYS A 30 0.76 -3.27 1.45
N GLN A 31 0.28 -2.56 0.44
CA GLN A 31 -0.66 -3.11 -0.54
C GLN A 31 -0.08 -4.26 -1.38
N ALA A 32 1.24 -4.29 -1.60
CA ALA A 32 1.87 -5.41 -2.29
C ALA A 32 1.77 -6.73 -1.50
N HIS A 33 1.89 -6.66 -0.17
CA HIS A 33 1.71 -7.82 0.71
C HIS A 33 0.23 -8.24 0.80
N ALA A 34 -0.69 -7.27 0.88
CA ALA A 34 -2.12 -7.55 0.84
C ALA A 34 -2.52 -8.27 -0.46
N ARG A 35 -2.09 -7.74 -1.62
CA ARG A 35 -2.34 -8.35 -2.93
C ARG A 35 -1.87 -9.79 -3.02
N ARG A 36 -0.66 -10.09 -2.53
CA ARG A 36 -0.11 -11.46 -2.54
C ARG A 36 -1.01 -12.44 -1.77
N LYS A 37 -1.54 -12.04 -0.62
CA LYS A 37 -2.47 -12.87 0.15
C LYS A 37 -3.77 -13.16 -0.61
N PHE A 38 -4.28 -12.21 -1.38
CA PHE A 38 -5.44 -12.47 -2.24
C PHE A 38 -5.11 -13.37 -3.43
N ILE A 39 -3.92 -13.25 -4.02
CA ILE A 39 -3.46 -14.21 -5.04
C ILE A 39 -3.42 -15.63 -4.46
N ASP A 40 -2.82 -15.81 -3.27
CA ASP A 40 -2.77 -17.12 -2.60
C ASP A 40 -4.20 -17.67 -2.33
N ALA A 41 -5.12 -16.79 -1.92
CA ALA A 41 -6.51 -17.13 -1.62
C ALA A 41 -7.34 -17.53 -2.85
N GLN A 42 -6.87 -17.28 -4.08
CA GLN A 42 -7.55 -17.76 -5.30
C GLN A 42 -7.66 -19.28 -5.36
N SER A 43 -6.78 -20.00 -4.66
CA SER A 43 -6.85 -21.46 -4.51
C SER A 43 -8.05 -21.94 -3.69
N PHE A 44 -8.61 -21.06 -2.84
CA PHE A 44 -9.76 -21.35 -1.99
C PHE A 44 -11.07 -20.78 -2.56
N ASP A 45 -11.09 -19.49 -2.92
CA ASP A 45 -12.25 -18.81 -3.53
C ASP A 45 -11.75 -17.88 -4.64
N ASN A 46 -11.65 -18.43 -5.85
CA ASN A 46 -11.11 -17.69 -7.00
C ASN A 46 -11.93 -16.44 -7.33
N THR A 47 -13.26 -16.53 -7.25
CA THR A 47 -14.16 -15.44 -7.66
C THR A 47 -13.95 -14.22 -6.78
N LYS A 48 -14.04 -14.37 -5.45
CA LYS A 48 -13.89 -13.23 -4.53
C LYS A 48 -12.46 -12.73 -4.48
N ALA A 49 -11.49 -13.64 -4.47
CA ALA A 49 -10.09 -13.26 -4.43
C ALA A 49 -9.67 -12.45 -5.66
N SER A 50 -10.13 -12.85 -6.85
CA SER A 50 -9.83 -12.14 -8.10
C SER A 50 -10.52 -10.76 -8.16
N GLU A 51 -11.71 -10.64 -7.60
CA GLU A 51 -12.40 -9.34 -7.48
C GLU A 51 -11.53 -8.35 -6.66
N VAL A 52 -11.02 -8.77 -5.51
CA VAL A 52 -10.16 -7.91 -4.68
C VAL A 52 -8.84 -7.57 -5.39
N VAL A 53 -8.21 -8.53 -6.08
CA VAL A 53 -7.00 -8.25 -6.88
C VAL A 53 -7.27 -7.18 -7.94
N THR A 54 -8.45 -7.23 -8.57
CA THR A 54 -8.88 -6.24 -9.57
C THR A 54 -9.08 -4.86 -8.93
N GLN A 55 -9.69 -4.78 -7.75
CA GLN A 55 -9.84 -3.53 -7.01
C GLN A 55 -8.48 -2.94 -6.61
N ILE A 56 -7.53 -3.77 -6.17
CA ILE A 56 -6.15 -3.32 -5.87
C ILE A 56 -5.46 -2.76 -7.13
N GLN A 57 -5.70 -3.35 -8.30
CA GLN A 57 -5.16 -2.84 -9.57
C GLN A 57 -5.69 -1.43 -9.89
N LEU A 58 -6.96 -1.15 -9.59
CA LEU A 58 -7.52 0.20 -9.75
C LEU A 58 -6.82 1.22 -8.84
N LEU A 59 -6.48 0.83 -7.61
CA LEU A 59 -5.71 1.70 -6.70
C LEU A 59 -4.33 2.03 -7.26
N TYR A 60 -3.62 1.05 -7.85
CA TYR A 60 -2.33 1.32 -8.50
C TYR A 60 -2.44 2.23 -9.73
N ALA A 61 -3.55 2.18 -10.46
CA ALA A 61 -3.79 3.12 -11.54
C ALA A 61 -3.92 4.56 -11.01
N VAL A 62 -4.60 4.75 -9.87
CA VAL A 62 -4.68 6.06 -9.19
C VAL A 62 -3.30 6.50 -8.70
N GLU A 63 -2.55 5.64 -8.02
CA GLU A 63 -1.19 5.95 -7.56
C GLU A 63 -0.29 6.39 -8.72
N LYS A 64 -0.34 5.66 -9.84
CA LYS A 64 0.41 6.00 -11.07
C LYS A 64 0.01 7.38 -11.60
N HIS A 65 -1.29 7.64 -11.70
CA HIS A 65 -1.81 8.93 -12.18
C HIS A 65 -1.36 10.09 -11.28
N CYS A 66 -1.39 9.92 -9.96
CA CYS A 66 -0.91 10.92 -9.01
C CYS A 66 0.59 11.21 -9.19
N VAL A 67 1.41 10.17 -9.40
CA VAL A 67 2.85 10.32 -9.65
C VAL A 67 3.10 11.09 -10.95
N GLU A 68 2.37 10.75 -12.01
CA GLU A 68 2.46 11.45 -13.31
C GLU A 68 2.12 12.94 -13.17
N ILE A 69 0.98 13.27 -12.53
CA ILE A 69 0.59 14.66 -12.27
C ILE A 69 1.66 15.39 -11.46
N ASN A 70 2.10 14.81 -10.34
CA ASN A 70 3.06 15.47 -9.47
C ASN A 70 4.40 15.72 -10.19
N THR A 71 4.84 14.78 -11.03
CA THR A 71 6.06 14.92 -11.83
C THR A 71 5.93 16.03 -12.87
N LEU A 72 4.74 16.21 -13.45
CA LEU A 72 4.47 17.27 -14.42
C LEU A 72 4.32 18.66 -13.76
N GLN A 73 3.78 18.73 -12.54
CA GLN A 73 3.64 19.98 -11.79
C GLN A 73 4.94 20.48 -11.15
N MET A 74 5.95 19.60 -11.03
CA MET A 74 7.29 19.94 -10.53
C MET A 74 8.28 20.38 -11.64
N ARG A 75 7.84 20.40 -12.90
CA ARG A 75 8.59 20.98 -14.04
C ARG A 75 8.09 22.39 -14.33
#